data_AF-A0A2V7L6U1-F1
#
_entry.id   AF-A0A2V7L6U1-F1
#
_cell.length_a   1.000
_cell.length_b   1.000
_cell.length_c   1.000
_cell.angle_alpha   90.00
_cell.angle_beta   90.00
_cell.angle_gamma   90.00
#
_symmetry.space_group_name_H-M   'P 1'
#
loop_
_entity.id
_entity.type
_entity.pdbx_description
1 polymer ?
#
loop_
_entity_poly.entity_id
_entity_poly.type
_entity_poly.pdbx_seq_one_letter_code
_entity_poly.pdbx_strand_id
1 'polypeptide(L)'
;MRFATVALIVAVALPFPFPVVAQARFEIAVPAAMRATPVTGRMYVFVTRHDDVEPRLQVRHESDCTSFFGVDVTQLAAGTPGVVGGSTLGYPVTSLKDIPAGDYYVQGLLNVYSEFRRADGHTLWLHDDQWEGQQFNKSPGNLVSAVRKVHLDPAKGDTIRLELTRVLPPIDLPPDSKWVKHIKIQSKILTAWWGRPIYLGATVLLPRGYETDTARRYPTVYEQGHFNLRPPFGFSTDSSSETPEQRAARLARSAREPGFEFYSAWSSANFPRMIAVTFQHPTPYFDDSYAVNSAN
;
A
#
# COMPACT_ATOMS: atom_id res chain seq x y z
N MET A 1 -34.56 54.82 52.65
CA MET A 1 -34.10 53.97 51.53
C MET A 1 -32.72 54.49 51.11
N ARG A 2 -31.65 53.71 51.32
CA ARG A 2 -30.27 54.07 50.94
C ARG A 2 -29.97 53.33 49.63
N PHE A 3 -29.70 54.07 48.54
CA PHE A 3 -29.26 53.48 47.28
C PHE A 3 -27.74 53.26 47.34
N ALA A 4 -27.32 52.01 47.19
CA ALA A 4 -25.91 51.64 47.05
C ALA A 4 -25.56 51.56 45.56
N THR A 5 -24.60 52.37 45.13
CA THR A 5 -24.09 52.36 43.76
C THR A 5 -23.08 51.23 43.62
N VAL A 6 -23.41 50.21 42.82
CA VAL A 6 -22.49 49.12 42.46
C VAL A 6 -21.67 49.56 41.25
N ALA A 7 -20.35 49.69 41.41
CA ALA A 7 -19.43 49.94 40.32
C ALA A 7 -19.05 48.62 39.64
N LEU A 8 -19.34 48.49 38.34
CA LEU A 8 -18.99 47.34 37.52
C LEU A 8 -17.55 47.52 37.00
N ILE A 9 -16.62 46.69 37.46
CA ILE A 9 -15.25 46.62 36.93
C ILE A 9 -15.28 45.69 35.72
N VAL A 10 -15.08 46.25 34.51
CA VAL A 10 -14.88 45.46 33.28
C VAL A 10 -13.40 45.13 33.17
N ALA A 11 -13.04 43.87 33.41
CA ALA A 11 -11.68 43.37 33.19
C ALA A 11 -11.46 43.14 31.68
N VAL A 12 -10.64 43.98 31.06
CA VAL A 12 -10.16 43.78 29.68
C VAL A 12 -9.07 42.72 29.70
N ALA A 13 -9.38 41.50 29.29
CA ALA A 13 -8.39 40.45 29.10
C ALA A 13 -7.59 40.74 27.82
N LEU A 14 -6.34 41.18 27.98
CA LEU A 14 -5.39 41.26 26.87
C LEU A 14 -4.97 39.84 26.45
N PRO A 15 -5.11 39.45 25.17
CA PRO A 15 -4.67 38.15 24.72
C PRO A 15 -3.14 38.09 24.75
N PHE A 16 -2.57 37.24 25.61
CA PHE A 16 -1.16 36.89 25.54
C PHE A 16 -0.92 36.10 24.26
N PRO A 17 -0.01 36.53 23.36
CA PRO A 17 0.38 35.73 22.22
C PRO A 17 1.13 34.50 22.74
N PHE A 18 0.53 33.32 22.57
CA PHE A 18 1.26 32.08 22.77
C PHE A 18 2.44 32.03 21.79
N PRO A 19 3.67 31.74 22.25
CA PRO A 19 4.79 31.59 21.36
C PRO A 19 4.51 30.43 20.40
N VAL A 20 4.41 30.72 19.11
CA VAL A 20 4.41 29.71 18.06
C VAL A 20 5.82 29.14 18.02
N VAL A 21 6.04 28.04 18.74
CA VAL A 21 7.31 27.30 18.65
C VAL A 21 7.45 26.79 17.22
N ALA A 22 8.51 27.19 16.54
CA ALA A 22 8.84 26.69 15.22
C ALA A 22 9.03 25.17 15.30
N GLN A 23 8.29 24.41 14.49
CA GLN A 23 8.30 22.94 14.50
C GLN A 23 8.93 22.42 13.22
N ALA A 24 9.65 21.30 13.36
CA ALA A 24 10.20 20.63 12.20
C ALA A 24 9.08 20.30 11.19
N ARG A 25 9.37 20.45 9.90
CA ARG A 25 8.44 20.10 8.83
C ARG A 25 9.17 19.56 7.61
N PHE A 26 8.46 18.75 6.85
CA PHE A 26 8.88 18.32 5.52
C PHE A 26 8.08 19.07 4.47
N GLU A 27 8.79 19.61 3.49
CA GLU A 27 8.24 20.17 2.25
C GLU A 27 8.57 19.18 1.12
N ILE A 28 7.55 18.54 0.55
CA ILE A 28 7.70 17.51 -0.48
C ILE A 28 7.17 18.07 -1.79
N ALA A 29 8.03 18.26 -2.78
CA ALA A 29 7.66 18.82 -4.06
C ALA A 29 7.73 17.78 -5.18
N VAL A 30 6.83 17.92 -6.16
CA VAL A 30 6.88 17.21 -7.44
C VAL A 30 7.53 18.14 -8.47
N PRO A 31 8.75 17.88 -8.95
CA PRO A 31 9.37 18.69 -9.99
C PRO A 31 8.58 18.61 -11.30
N ALA A 32 8.55 19.71 -12.06
CA ALA A 32 7.87 19.75 -13.36
C ALA A 32 8.40 18.72 -14.37
N ALA A 33 9.68 18.34 -14.24
CA ALA A 33 10.31 17.28 -15.05
C ALA A 33 9.70 15.88 -14.81
N MET A 34 9.15 15.63 -13.62
CA MET A 34 8.45 14.38 -13.31
C MET A 34 6.99 14.44 -13.71
N ARG A 35 6.35 15.59 -13.45
CA ARG A 35 4.95 15.81 -13.79
C ARG A 35 4.67 17.31 -13.89
N ALA A 36 4.30 17.76 -15.09
CA ALA A 36 3.94 19.16 -15.33
C ALA A 36 2.48 19.49 -14.96
N THR A 37 1.60 18.49 -14.96
CA THR A 37 0.18 18.66 -14.63
C THR A 37 -0.06 18.54 -13.13
N PRO A 38 -1.05 19.29 -12.58
CA PRO A 38 -1.43 19.13 -11.18
C PRO A 38 -1.74 17.68 -10.79
N VAL A 39 -1.50 17.35 -9.53
CA VAL A 39 -1.69 15.99 -9.00
C VAL A 39 -2.55 16.00 -7.74
N THR A 40 -3.49 15.07 -7.69
CA THR A 40 -4.26 14.74 -6.49
C THR A 40 -3.76 13.39 -5.97
N GLY A 41 -3.65 13.24 -4.66
CA GLY A 41 -3.11 12.03 -4.06
C GLY A 41 -2.84 12.18 -2.58
N ARG A 42 -2.03 11.27 -2.05
CA ARG A 42 -1.55 11.33 -0.67
C ARG A 42 -0.04 11.31 -0.62
N MET A 43 0.53 12.33 -0.02
CA MET A 43 1.95 12.43 0.23
C MET A 43 2.30 11.76 1.55
N TYR A 44 3.42 11.07 1.57
CA TYR A 44 3.97 10.40 2.73
C TYR A 44 5.43 10.82 2.94
N VAL A 45 5.83 10.90 4.21
CA VAL A 45 7.24 10.87 4.62
C VAL A 45 7.44 9.68 5.54
N PHE A 46 8.48 8.90 5.26
CA PHE A 46 8.96 7.80 6.08
C PHE A 46 10.23 8.25 6.82
N VAL A 47 10.37 7.84 8.07
CA VAL A 47 11.44 8.23 8.98
C VAL A 47 11.92 6.99 9.73
N THR A 48 13.16 6.59 9.47
CA THR A 48 13.78 5.38 10.05
C THR A 48 15.20 5.64 10.51
N ARG A 49 15.71 4.78 11.40
CA ARG A 49 17.15 4.75 11.75
C ARG A 49 17.94 3.73 10.92
N HIS A 50 17.26 2.90 10.12
CA HIS A 50 17.86 1.80 9.36
C HIS A 50 18.04 2.14 7.88
N ASP A 51 19.15 1.71 7.29
CA ASP A 51 19.53 1.95 5.89
C ASP A 51 19.71 0.66 5.06
N ASP A 52 19.21 -0.46 5.58
CA ASP A 52 19.26 -1.78 4.92
C ASP A 52 18.40 -1.83 3.65
N VAL A 53 17.22 -1.20 3.68
CA VAL A 53 16.33 -1.04 2.53
C VAL A 53 15.73 0.36 2.51
N GLU A 54 15.14 0.78 1.39
CA GLU A 54 14.48 2.09 1.31
C GLU A 54 13.39 2.27 2.40
N PRO A 55 13.30 3.43 3.08
CA PRO A 55 12.35 3.65 4.19
C PRO A 55 10.89 3.31 3.86
N ARG A 56 10.41 3.59 2.63
CA ARG A 56 9.04 3.23 2.22
C ARG A 56 8.73 1.73 2.26
N LEU A 57 9.76 0.88 2.26
CA LEU A 57 9.65 -0.58 2.30
C LEU A 57 9.76 -1.16 3.72
N GLN A 58 9.96 -0.29 4.73
CA GLN A 58 10.09 -0.67 6.13
C GLN A 58 8.78 -0.53 6.92
N VAL A 59 7.65 -0.25 6.25
CA VAL A 59 6.33 -0.25 6.90
C VAL A 59 5.87 -1.70 7.08
N ARG A 60 5.65 -2.10 8.33
CA ARG A 60 5.25 -3.46 8.71
C ARG A 60 4.03 -3.41 9.63
N HIS A 61 3.34 -4.55 9.76
CA HIS A 61 2.19 -4.70 10.65
C HIS A 61 2.58 -4.85 12.13
N GLU A 62 3.85 -5.11 12.42
CA GLU A 62 4.36 -5.44 13.75
C GLU A 62 4.98 -4.23 14.47
N SER A 63 5.40 -4.42 15.72
CA SER A 63 5.93 -3.39 16.62
C SER A 63 7.19 -2.65 16.12
N ASP A 64 7.81 -3.13 15.05
CA ASP A 64 9.01 -2.56 14.41
C ASP A 64 8.70 -1.68 13.20
N CYS A 65 7.43 -1.31 12.99
CA CYS A 65 7.01 -0.45 11.89
C CYS A 65 7.76 0.89 11.89
N THR A 66 8.35 1.23 10.75
CA THR A 66 8.97 2.55 10.56
C THR A 66 7.95 3.67 10.74
N SER A 67 8.39 4.82 11.27
CA SER A 67 7.49 5.96 11.42
C SER A 67 7.17 6.57 10.07
N PHE A 68 5.90 6.80 9.80
CA PHE A 68 5.46 7.50 8.61
C PHE A 68 4.30 8.45 8.90
N PHE A 69 4.23 9.51 8.10
CA PHE A 69 3.26 10.60 8.23
C PHE A 69 2.67 10.87 6.85
N GLY A 70 1.39 11.22 6.78
CA GLY A 70 0.75 11.44 5.50
C GLY A 70 -0.25 12.58 5.47
N VAL A 71 -0.27 13.29 4.33
CA VAL A 71 -1.18 14.40 4.06
C VAL A 71 -1.79 14.23 2.66
N ASP A 72 -3.08 14.51 2.52
CA ASP A 72 -3.73 14.52 1.22
C ASP A 72 -3.40 15.83 0.49
N VAL A 73 -3.17 15.74 -0.82
CA VAL A 73 -2.93 16.89 -1.68
C VAL A 73 -3.95 16.86 -2.82
N THR A 74 -4.50 18.03 -3.15
CA THR A 74 -5.54 18.17 -4.17
C THR A 74 -5.08 19.16 -5.22
N GLN A 75 -5.02 18.72 -6.48
CA GLN A 75 -4.58 19.56 -7.61
C GLN A 75 -3.26 20.30 -7.32
N LEU A 76 -2.31 19.63 -6.68
CA LEU A 76 -1.01 20.21 -6.32
C LEU A 76 -0.23 20.50 -7.61
N ALA A 77 0.05 21.78 -7.85
CA ALA A 77 0.88 22.21 -8.97
C ALA A 77 2.34 21.77 -8.82
N ALA A 78 3.02 21.57 -9.95
CA ALA A 78 4.45 21.25 -9.95
C ALA A 78 5.27 22.30 -9.20
N GLY A 79 6.25 21.88 -8.42
CA GLY A 79 7.10 22.73 -7.59
C GLY A 79 6.46 23.25 -6.30
N THR A 80 5.12 23.24 -6.19
CA THR A 80 4.44 23.57 -4.93
C THR A 80 4.61 22.41 -3.95
N PRO A 81 5.09 22.66 -2.71
CA PRO A 81 5.29 21.57 -1.75
C PRO A 81 3.97 21.17 -1.07
N GLY A 82 3.75 19.87 -0.92
CA GLY A 82 2.91 19.36 0.16
C GLY A 82 3.68 19.41 1.47
N VAL A 83 2.98 19.75 2.57
CA VAL A 83 3.62 19.99 3.87
C VAL A 83 3.19 18.92 4.87
N VAL A 84 4.19 18.20 5.40
CA VAL A 84 4.04 17.30 6.55
C VAL A 84 4.67 17.99 7.75
N GLY A 85 3.87 18.37 8.74
CA GLY A 85 4.32 19.12 9.91
C GLY A 85 3.85 18.49 11.22
N GLY A 86 4.02 19.22 12.33
CA GLY A 86 3.68 18.72 13.67
C GLY A 86 2.21 18.39 13.90
N SER A 87 1.28 18.86 13.06
CA SER A 87 -0.15 18.49 13.13
C SER A 87 -0.52 17.33 12.20
N THR A 88 0.40 16.87 11.35
CA THR A 88 0.15 15.75 10.44
C THR A 88 0.17 14.45 11.24
N LEU A 89 -0.89 13.65 11.10
CA LEU A 89 -0.98 12.35 11.75
C LEU A 89 0.03 11.38 11.16
N GLY A 90 0.64 10.58 12.04
CA GLY A 90 1.53 9.49 11.69
C GLY A 90 1.27 8.20 12.45
N TYR A 91 2.07 7.20 12.13
CA TYR A 91 2.09 5.89 12.79
C TYR A 91 3.53 5.33 12.78
N PRO A 92 3.95 4.55 13.80
CA PRO A 92 3.27 4.35 15.09
C PRO A 92 3.31 5.60 15.98
N VAL A 93 4.16 6.56 15.62
CA VAL A 93 4.25 7.86 16.29
C VAL A 93 3.21 8.81 15.72
N THR A 94 2.31 9.31 16.57
CA THR A 94 1.15 10.11 16.16
C THR A 94 1.52 11.45 15.53
N SER A 95 2.63 12.06 15.96
CA SER A 95 3.06 13.39 15.50
C SER A 95 4.57 13.44 15.27
N LEU A 96 4.99 14.22 14.29
CA LEU A 96 6.41 14.51 14.06
C LEU A 96 7.09 15.14 15.29
N LYS A 97 6.33 15.76 16.19
CA LYS A 97 6.82 16.34 17.45
C LYS A 97 7.33 15.28 18.42
N ASP A 98 6.81 14.07 18.31
CA ASP A 98 7.10 12.98 19.24
C ASP A 98 8.27 12.11 18.76
N ILE A 99 8.88 12.45 17.61
CA ILE A 99 10.10 11.81 17.12
C ILE A 99 11.29 12.30 17.96
N PRO A 100 12.04 11.41 18.65
CA PRO A 100 13.21 11.82 19.41
C PRO A 100 14.25 12.50 18.52
N ALA A 101 14.96 13.50 19.06
CA ALA A 101 16.04 14.13 18.32
C ALA A 101 17.13 13.09 17.92
N GLY A 102 17.73 13.26 16.75
CA GLY A 102 18.83 12.42 16.29
C GLY A 102 18.88 12.24 14.78
N ASP A 103 19.75 11.33 14.33
CA ASP A 103 19.96 11.07 12.91
C ASP A 103 18.99 10.01 12.37
N TYR A 104 18.41 10.28 11.21
CA TYR A 104 17.43 9.45 10.53
C TYR A 104 17.67 9.41 9.02
N TYR A 105 17.23 8.33 8.39
CA TYR A 105 17.01 8.24 6.97
C TYR A 105 15.54 8.58 6.69
N VAL A 106 15.32 9.49 5.75
CA VAL A 106 13.99 9.96 5.36
C VAL A 106 13.75 9.77 3.87
N GLN A 107 12.49 9.49 3.51
CA GLN A 107 12.06 9.34 2.12
C GLN A 107 10.65 9.89 1.94
N GLY A 108 10.44 10.63 0.86
CA GLY A 108 9.13 11.10 0.42
C GLY A 108 8.51 10.16 -0.61
N LEU A 109 7.20 10.00 -0.57
CA LEU A 109 6.41 9.28 -1.57
C LEU A 109 5.11 10.03 -1.84
N LEU A 110 4.68 10.08 -3.10
CA LEU A 110 3.33 10.48 -3.48
C LEU A 110 2.58 9.27 -4.03
N ASN A 111 1.53 8.87 -3.32
CA ASN A 111 0.54 7.94 -3.83
C ASN A 111 -0.44 8.71 -4.71
N VAL A 112 -0.38 8.50 -6.03
CA VAL A 112 -1.14 9.25 -7.01
C VAL A 112 -2.57 8.71 -7.07
N TYR A 113 -3.55 9.61 -6.94
CA TYR A 113 -4.95 9.22 -7.07
C TYR A 113 -5.47 9.49 -8.48
N SER A 114 -6.35 8.59 -8.91
CA SER A 114 -7.14 8.75 -10.13
C SER A 114 -8.56 9.18 -9.79
N GLU A 115 -9.19 9.91 -10.69
CA GLU A 115 -10.61 10.25 -10.59
C GLU A 115 -11.44 9.03 -11.01
N PHE A 116 -12.40 8.65 -10.17
CA PHE A 116 -13.38 7.60 -10.41
C PHE A 116 -14.76 8.22 -10.46
N ARG A 117 -15.43 8.14 -11.62
CA ARG A 117 -16.81 8.62 -11.81
C ARG A 117 -17.74 7.43 -11.65
N ARG A 118 -18.22 7.23 -10.43
CA ARG A 118 -19.05 6.07 -10.09
C ARG A 118 -20.43 6.18 -10.73
N ALA A 119 -21.02 5.03 -11.03
CA ALA A 119 -22.35 4.94 -11.65
C ALA A 119 -23.48 5.42 -10.72
N ASP A 120 -23.23 5.53 -9.42
CA ASP A 120 -24.15 6.11 -8.43
C ASP A 120 -24.10 7.66 -8.38
N GLY A 121 -23.31 8.29 -9.26
CA GLY A 121 -23.19 9.74 -9.37
C GLY A 121 -22.08 10.37 -8.53
N HIS A 122 -21.38 9.59 -7.69
CA HIS A 122 -20.26 10.11 -6.91
C HIS A 122 -18.97 10.21 -7.76
N THR A 123 -18.18 11.24 -7.51
CA THR A 123 -16.82 11.37 -8.04
C THR A 123 -15.83 11.24 -6.89
N LEU A 124 -14.96 10.24 -6.95
CA LEU A 124 -13.97 9.94 -5.92
C LEU A 124 -12.55 10.08 -6.48
N TRP A 125 -11.60 10.43 -5.61
CA TRP A 125 -10.17 10.36 -5.90
C TRP A 125 -9.57 9.25 -5.06
N LEU A 126 -9.15 8.17 -5.71
CA LEU A 126 -8.68 6.96 -5.04
C LEU A 126 -7.37 6.48 -5.66
N HIS A 127 -6.62 5.70 -4.88
CA HIS A 127 -5.52 4.92 -5.41
C HIS A 127 -6.08 3.88 -6.40
N ASP A 128 -5.47 3.80 -7.58
CA ASP A 128 -5.86 2.86 -8.63
C ASP A 128 -4.84 1.73 -8.68
N ASP A 129 -5.17 0.62 -8.04
CA ASP A 129 -4.30 -0.56 -7.95
C ASP A 129 -3.82 -1.00 -9.35
N GLN A 130 -2.51 -1.01 -9.53
CA GLN A 130 -1.80 -1.38 -10.76
C GLN A 130 -1.19 -2.79 -10.65
N TRP A 131 -1.93 -3.74 -10.05
CA TRP A 131 -1.54 -5.13 -9.83
C TRP A 131 -0.56 -5.37 -8.66
N GLU A 132 -0.44 -4.41 -7.74
CA GLU A 132 0.41 -4.53 -6.56
C GLU A 132 -0.31 -4.99 -5.28
N GLY A 133 -1.65 -5.08 -5.29
CA GLY A 133 -2.46 -5.52 -4.15
C GLY A 133 -2.50 -4.51 -3.03
N GLN A 134 -2.81 -3.25 -3.35
CA GLN A 134 -2.90 -2.11 -2.43
C GLN A 134 -1.62 -1.76 -1.68
N GLN A 135 -0.49 -2.30 -2.12
CA GLN A 135 0.83 -1.96 -1.62
C GLN A 135 1.29 -0.65 -2.28
N PHE A 136 0.67 0.47 -1.87
CA PHE A 136 0.93 1.81 -2.43
C PHE A 136 2.41 2.19 -2.44
N ASN A 137 3.19 1.66 -1.50
CA ASN A 137 4.61 1.90 -1.36
C ASN A 137 5.45 1.29 -2.51
N LYS A 138 4.89 0.36 -3.30
CA LYS A 138 5.49 -0.18 -4.52
C LYS A 138 4.64 0.04 -5.78
N SER A 139 3.54 0.79 -5.68
CA SER A 139 2.59 0.94 -6.78
C SER A 139 3.21 1.65 -7.98
N PRO A 140 3.13 1.07 -9.19
CA PRO A 140 3.51 1.72 -10.44
C PRO A 140 2.95 3.13 -10.59
N GLY A 141 3.75 4.04 -11.16
CA GLY A 141 3.35 5.42 -11.41
C GLY A 141 3.45 6.36 -10.21
N ASN A 142 3.55 5.84 -8.98
CA ASN A 142 3.82 6.66 -7.81
C ASN A 142 5.22 7.28 -7.88
N LEU A 143 5.36 8.44 -7.24
CA LEU A 143 6.59 9.20 -7.26
C LEU A 143 7.30 9.08 -5.91
N VAL A 144 8.61 8.89 -5.91
CA VAL A 144 9.43 8.78 -4.70
C VAL A 144 10.64 9.69 -4.77
N SER A 145 11.08 10.18 -3.61
CA SER A 145 12.37 10.88 -3.50
C SER A 145 13.53 9.90 -3.39
N ALA A 146 14.74 10.43 -3.58
CA ALA A 146 15.94 9.80 -3.03
C ALA A 146 15.83 9.70 -1.50
N VAL A 147 16.50 8.71 -0.92
CA VAL A 147 16.69 8.60 0.52
C VAL A 147 17.69 9.65 0.97
N ARG A 148 17.38 10.39 2.05
CA ARG A 148 18.28 11.39 2.62
C ARG A 148 18.56 11.08 4.09
N LYS A 149 19.82 11.16 4.49
CA LYS A 149 20.19 11.19 5.91
C LYS A 149 20.05 12.63 6.43
N VAL A 150 19.34 12.81 7.54
CA VAL A 150 19.08 14.12 8.16
C VAL A 150 19.20 14.00 9.67
N HIS A 151 19.56 15.11 10.32
CA HIS A 151 19.38 15.25 11.75
C HIS A 151 18.02 15.88 12.01
N LEU A 152 17.13 15.17 12.72
CA LEU A 152 15.81 15.67 13.11
C LEU A 152 15.86 16.16 14.55
N ASP A 153 15.39 17.37 14.79
CA ASP A 153 15.13 17.91 16.12
C ASP A 153 13.80 18.68 16.08
N PRO A 154 12.69 18.08 16.53
CA PRO A 154 11.38 18.72 16.42
C PRO A 154 11.25 20.06 17.16
N ALA A 155 12.17 20.36 18.09
CA ALA A 155 12.18 21.61 18.84
C ALA A 155 12.84 22.79 18.09
N LYS A 156 13.60 22.53 17.01
CA LYS A 156 14.38 23.56 16.30
C LYS A 156 13.68 24.22 15.12
N GLY A 157 12.54 23.72 14.68
CA GLY A 157 11.79 24.35 13.59
C GLY A 157 12.34 24.10 12.18
N ASP A 158 13.17 23.07 12.01
CA ASP A 158 13.86 22.81 10.74
C ASP A 158 12.89 22.48 9.59
N THR A 159 13.20 22.99 8.40
CA THR A 159 12.46 22.65 7.17
C THR A 159 13.29 21.76 6.27
N ILE A 160 12.82 20.53 6.07
CA ILE A 160 13.50 19.51 5.26
C ILE A 160 12.79 19.39 3.93
N ARG A 161 13.50 19.69 2.84
CA ARG A 161 12.94 19.67 1.49
C ARG A 161 13.23 18.36 0.78
N LEU A 162 12.21 17.70 0.26
CA LEU A 162 12.32 16.47 -0.52
C LEU A 162 11.74 16.71 -1.92
N GLU A 163 12.39 16.17 -2.94
CA GLU A 163 11.91 16.20 -4.32
C GLU A 163 11.61 14.78 -4.78
N LEU A 164 10.41 14.57 -5.30
CA LEU A 164 9.97 13.29 -5.82
C LEU A 164 10.47 13.15 -7.27
N THR A 165 11.60 12.47 -7.46
CA THR A 165 12.38 12.47 -8.72
C THR A 165 12.43 11.11 -9.42
N ARG A 166 11.77 10.09 -8.87
CA ARG A 166 11.70 8.75 -9.48
C ARG A 166 10.26 8.25 -9.54
N VAL A 167 9.87 7.70 -10.69
CA VAL A 167 8.61 6.97 -10.86
C VAL A 167 8.82 5.51 -10.51
N LEU A 168 7.91 4.92 -9.74
CA LEU A 168 7.92 3.48 -9.49
C LEU A 168 7.52 2.71 -10.77
N PRO A 169 8.27 1.67 -11.14
CA PRO A 169 8.06 0.95 -12.39
C PRO A 169 6.80 0.07 -12.34
N PRO A 170 6.31 -0.40 -13.51
CA PRO A 170 5.29 -1.44 -13.59
C PRO A 170 5.64 -2.70 -12.77
N ILE A 171 4.61 -3.40 -12.28
CA ILE A 171 4.78 -4.70 -11.63
C ILE A 171 5.14 -5.75 -12.67
N ASP A 172 6.22 -6.49 -12.41
CA ASP A 172 6.57 -7.68 -13.19
C ASP A 172 5.63 -8.83 -12.80
N LEU A 173 4.92 -9.38 -13.78
CA LEU A 173 3.95 -10.44 -13.54
C LEU A 173 4.63 -11.81 -13.69
N PRO A 174 4.34 -12.78 -12.81
CA PRO A 174 4.88 -14.12 -12.96
C PRO A 174 4.51 -14.71 -14.33
N PRO A 175 5.45 -15.38 -15.02
CA PRO A 175 5.17 -16.00 -16.30
C PRO A 175 4.25 -17.22 -16.12
N ASP A 176 3.51 -17.54 -17.17
CA ASP A 176 2.78 -18.79 -17.25
C ASP A 176 3.74 -19.98 -17.36
N SER A 177 3.31 -21.11 -16.80
CA SER A 177 3.97 -22.40 -16.94
C SER A 177 3.00 -23.46 -17.48
N LYS A 178 3.46 -24.70 -17.61
CA LYS A 178 2.58 -25.84 -17.93
C LYS A 178 1.52 -26.10 -16.85
N TRP A 179 1.79 -25.68 -15.61
CA TRP A 179 0.92 -25.92 -14.46
C TRP A 179 0.09 -24.71 -14.08
N VAL A 180 0.68 -23.52 -14.15
CA VAL A 180 0.08 -22.30 -13.61
C VAL A 180 -0.16 -21.32 -14.75
N LYS A 181 -1.39 -20.82 -14.84
CA LYS A 181 -1.80 -19.78 -15.79
C LYS A 181 -2.29 -18.54 -15.06
N HIS A 182 -1.98 -17.37 -15.59
CA HIS A 182 -2.44 -16.08 -15.08
C HIS A 182 -3.41 -15.47 -16.08
N ILE A 183 -4.62 -15.24 -15.59
CA ILE A 183 -5.72 -14.71 -16.39
C ILE A 183 -5.96 -13.27 -15.96
N LYS A 184 -6.18 -12.39 -16.94
CA LYS A 184 -6.63 -11.01 -16.73
C LYS A 184 -7.85 -10.76 -17.61
N ILE A 185 -8.95 -10.37 -16.99
CA ILE A 185 -10.26 -10.18 -17.62
C ILE A 185 -10.77 -8.80 -17.25
N GLN A 186 -11.20 -8.02 -18.24
CA GLN A 186 -11.93 -6.80 -17.97
C GLN A 186 -13.34 -7.12 -17.47
N SER A 187 -13.70 -6.63 -16.29
CA SER A 187 -15.05 -6.80 -15.74
C SER A 187 -15.97 -5.73 -16.32
N LYS A 188 -17.01 -6.16 -17.06
CA LYS A 188 -18.03 -5.24 -17.61
C LYS A 188 -18.79 -4.51 -16.50
N ILE A 189 -19.17 -5.22 -15.44
CA ILE A 189 -19.95 -4.67 -14.32
C ILE A 189 -19.12 -3.65 -13.54
N LEU A 190 -17.88 -3.98 -13.18
CA LEU A 190 -17.01 -3.05 -12.46
C LEU A 190 -16.59 -1.89 -13.35
N THR A 191 -16.34 -2.12 -14.64
CA THR A 191 -16.03 -1.03 -15.58
C THR A 191 -17.18 -0.02 -15.65
N ALA A 192 -18.42 -0.51 -15.74
CA ALA A 192 -19.60 0.35 -15.72
C ALA A 192 -19.76 1.07 -14.38
N TRP A 193 -19.57 0.36 -13.26
CA TRP A 193 -19.68 0.93 -11.91
C TRP A 193 -18.66 2.03 -11.64
N TRP A 194 -17.40 1.84 -12.02
CA TRP A 194 -16.31 2.77 -11.72
C TRP A 194 -16.11 3.86 -12.78
N GLY A 195 -16.83 3.77 -13.90
CA GLY A 195 -16.73 4.72 -15.02
C GLY A 195 -15.42 4.63 -15.80
N ARG A 196 -14.66 3.55 -15.64
CA ARG A 196 -13.36 3.33 -16.30
C ARG A 196 -13.02 1.84 -16.38
N PRO A 197 -12.09 1.41 -17.25
CA PRO A 197 -11.70 0.00 -17.34
C PRO A 197 -11.22 -0.56 -16.01
N ILE A 198 -11.92 -1.58 -15.49
CA ILE A 198 -11.52 -2.35 -14.31
C ILE A 198 -11.30 -3.79 -14.71
N TYR A 199 -10.18 -4.34 -14.26
CA TYR A 199 -9.77 -5.69 -14.55
C TYR A 199 -9.79 -6.54 -13.28
N LEU A 200 -10.23 -7.78 -13.44
CA LEU A 200 -10.03 -8.85 -12.49
C LEU A 200 -9.01 -9.82 -13.08
N GLY A 201 -8.52 -10.73 -12.26
CA GLY A 201 -7.66 -11.80 -12.72
C GLY A 201 -7.88 -13.09 -11.94
N ALA A 202 -7.13 -14.10 -12.32
CA ALA A 202 -7.08 -15.36 -11.62
C ALA A 202 -5.73 -16.03 -11.84
N THR A 203 -5.20 -16.68 -10.81
CA THR A 203 -4.11 -17.64 -10.94
C THR A 203 -4.71 -19.04 -10.91
N VAL A 204 -4.50 -19.79 -11.98
CA VAL A 204 -5.13 -21.10 -12.24
C VAL A 204 -4.07 -22.19 -12.20
N LEU A 205 -4.22 -23.15 -11.30
CA LEU A 205 -3.42 -24.37 -11.25
C LEU A 205 -4.14 -25.49 -12.01
N LEU A 206 -3.48 -26.00 -13.04
CA LEU A 206 -3.97 -27.01 -13.97
C LEU A 206 -3.58 -28.42 -13.52
N PRO A 207 -4.41 -29.44 -13.81
CA PRO A 207 -4.08 -30.83 -13.52
C PRO A 207 -3.08 -31.40 -14.54
N ARG A 208 -2.51 -32.57 -14.21
CA ARG A 208 -1.65 -33.30 -15.15
C ARG A 208 -2.40 -33.66 -16.43
N GLY A 209 -1.75 -33.48 -17.58
CA GLY A 209 -2.29 -33.83 -18.89
C GLY A 209 -3.40 -32.89 -19.39
N TYR A 210 -3.56 -31.70 -18.81
CA TYR A 210 -4.56 -30.72 -19.25
C TYR A 210 -4.42 -30.33 -20.74
N GLU A 211 -3.19 -30.16 -21.22
CA GLU A 211 -2.92 -29.72 -22.60
C GLU A 211 -3.29 -30.78 -23.66
N THR A 212 -3.36 -32.06 -23.28
CA THR A 212 -3.62 -33.15 -24.23
C THR A 212 -5.06 -33.66 -24.19
N ASP A 213 -5.75 -33.49 -23.06
CA ASP A 213 -7.12 -33.96 -22.86
C ASP A 213 -8.12 -32.79 -22.90
N THR A 214 -8.24 -32.20 -24.09
CA THR A 214 -9.01 -30.96 -24.32
C THR A 214 -10.53 -31.13 -24.22
N ALA A 215 -11.03 -32.37 -24.26
CA ALA A 215 -12.45 -32.67 -24.11
C ALA A 215 -12.88 -32.84 -22.64
N ARG A 216 -11.95 -33.22 -21.76
CA ARG A 216 -12.27 -33.49 -20.35
C ARG A 216 -12.73 -32.22 -19.62
N ARG A 217 -13.65 -32.41 -18.68
CA ARG A 217 -14.04 -31.41 -17.69
C ARG A 217 -13.45 -31.80 -16.35
N TYR A 218 -13.06 -30.81 -15.57
CA TYR A 218 -12.36 -31.01 -14.30
C TYR A 218 -13.17 -30.37 -13.17
N PRO A 219 -13.33 -31.06 -12.02
CA PRO A 219 -13.75 -30.40 -10.79
C PRO A 219 -12.86 -29.19 -10.52
N THR A 220 -13.45 -28.10 -10.02
CA THR A 220 -12.72 -26.85 -9.78
C THR A 220 -12.90 -26.43 -8.33
N VAL A 221 -11.79 -26.07 -7.68
CA VAL A 221 -11.79 -25.48 -6.34
C VAL A 221 -11.39 -24.01 -6.46
N TYR A 222 -12.22 -23.15 -5.89
CA TYR A 222 -11.98 -21.71 -5.80
C TYR A 222 -11.44 -21.39 -4.40
N GLU A 223 -10.20 -20.94 -4.33
CA GLU A 223 -9.51 -20.52 -3.12
C GLU A 223 -9.60 -18.99 -3.00
N GLN A 224 -10.28 -18.52 -1.95
CA GLN A 224 -10.41 -17.10 -1.67
C GLN A 224 -9.36 -16.65 -0.64
N GLY A 225 -8.77 -15.47 -0.86
CA GLY A 225 -7.84 -14.83 0.05
C GLY A 225 -7.49 -13.41 -0.40
N HIS A 226 -6.47 -12.84 0.25
CA HIS A 226 -5.84 -11.56 -0.11
C HIS A 226 -5.26 -11.59 -1.53
N PHE A 227 -5.09 -10.41 -2.14
CA PHE A 227 -4.47 -10.29 -3.44
C PHE A 227 -3.04 -10.86 -3.40
N ASN A 228 -2.75 -11.81 -4.28
CA ASN A 228 -1.41 -12.34 -4.42
C ASN A 228 -1.27 -13.12 -5.73
N LEU A 229 -0.18 -12.94 -6.46
CA LEU A 229 0.03 -13.63 -7.74
C LEU A 229 0.56 -15.07 -7.58
N ARG A 230 0.52 -15.66 -6.37
CA ARG A 230 1.13 -16.98 -6.12
C ARG A 230 0.22 -18.10 -6.64
N PRO A 231 0.79 -19.26 -7.02
CA PRO A 231 0.01 -20.43 -7.35
C PRO A 231 -0.92 -20.86 -6.20
N PRO A 232 -2.15 -21.34 -6.50
CA PRO A 232 -3.07 -21.89 -5.52
C PRO A 232 -2.42 -22.92 -4.58
N PHE A 233 -2.84 -22.92 -3.32
CA PHE A 233 -2.35 -23.82 -2.26
C PHE A 233 -0.84 -23.79 -2.00
N GLY A 234 -0.12 -22.79 -2.53
CA GLY A 234 1.34 -22.72 -2.41
C GLY A 234 2.07 -23.72 -3.32
N PHE A 235 1.44 -24.17 -4.40
CA PHE A 235 2.06 -25.04 -5.40
C PHE A 235 3.40 -24.49 -5.89
N SER A 236 4.42 -25.35 -5.93
CA SER A 236 5.74 -25.00 -6.47
C SER A 236 6.42 -26.21 -7.08
N THR A 237 7.09 -26.02 -8.21
CA THR A 237 7.97 -27.03 -8.81
C THR A 237 9.39 -26.98 -8.25
N ASP A 238 9.69 -25.99 -7.41
CA ASP A 238 11.02 -25.79 -6.86
C ASP A 238 11.20 -26.63 -5.60
N SER A 239 12.15 -27.56 -5.64
CA SER A 239 12.52 -28.37 -4.49
C SER A 239 13.53 -27.61 -3.64
N SER A 240 13.18 -27.36 -2.38
CA SER A 240 14.10 -26.86 -1.37
C SER A 240 14.33 -27.94 -0.32
N SER A 241 15.60 -28.32 -0.08
CA SER A 241 15.96 -29.15 1.06
C SER A 241 15.85 -28.33 2.36
N GLU A 242 15.19 -28.89 3.37
CA GLU A 242 15.11 -28.31 4.70
C GLU A 242 15.85 -29.20 5.72
N THR A 243 16.49 -28.60 6.71
CA THR A 243 16.97 -29.33 7.90
C THR A 243 15.79 -29.77 8.77
N PRO A 244 15.96 -30.77 9.68
CA PRO A 244 14.91 -31.15 10.62
C PRO A 244 14.36 -29.98 11.45
N GLU A 245 15.21 -29.04 11.84
CA GLU A 245 14.84 -27.85 12.60
C GLU A 245 14.01 -26.87 11.75
N GLN A 246 14.40 -26.65 10.50
CA GLN A 246 13.65 -25.82 9.55
C GLN A 246 12.26 -26.42 9.28
N ARG A 247 12.20 -27.74 9.10
CA ARG A 247 10.94 -28.47 8.94
C ARG A 247 10.05 -28.33 10.18
N ALA A 248 10.59 -28.54 11.38
CA ALA A 248 9.84 -28.42 12.63
C ALA A 248 9.28 -26.99 12.80
N ALA A 249 10.09 -25.96 12.53
CA ALA A 249 9.67 -24.57 12.59
C ALA A 249 8.56 -24.23 11.58
N ARG A 250 8.66 -24.73 10.33
CA ARG A 250 7.61 -24.55 9.31
C ARG A 250 6.31 -25.23 9.73
N LEU A 251 6.38 -26.48 10.20
CA LEU A 251 5.20 -27.23 10.63
C LEU A 251 4.52 -26.56 11.84
N ALA A 252 5.29 -26.05 12.79
CA ALA A 252 4.75 -25.29 13.93
C ALA A 252 4.04 -24.00 13.49
N ARG A 253 4.56 -23.30 12.46
CA ARG A 253 3.99 -22.05 11.95
C ARG A 253 2.76 -22.24 11.05
N SER A 254 2.76 -23.28 10.22
CA SER A 254 1.81 -23.40 9.10
C SER A 254 0.99 -24.67 9.08
N ALA A 255 1.44 -25.74 9.74
CA ALA A 255 0.90 -27.10 9.62
C ALA A 255 0.76 -27.60 8.16
N ARG A 256 1.55 -27.05 7.22
CA ARG A 256 1.53 -27.41 5.79
C ARG A 256 2.86 -28.00 5.34
N GLU A 257 2.81 -28.98 4.44
CA GLU A 257 4.00 -29.46 3.72
C GLU A 257 4.46 -28.46 2.63
N PRO A 258 5.71 -28.57 2.12
CA PRO A 258 6.24 -27.66 1.11
C PRO A 258 5.48 -27.73 -0.22
N GLY A 259 5.57 -26.66 -0.99
CA GLY A 259 4.95 -26.59 -2.33
C GLY A 259 5.40 -27.70 -3.28
N PHE A 260 6.65 -28.17 -3.15
CA PHE A 260 7.19 -29.28 -3.95
C PHE A 260 6.58 -30.65 -3.59
N GLU A 261 6.32 -30.90 -2.31
CA GLU A 261 5.60 -32.11 -1.88
C GLU A 261 4.17 -32.09 -2.42
N PHE A 262 3.52 -30.93 -2.38
CA PHE A 262 2.22 -30.76 -3.00
C PHE A 262 2.26 -30.95 -4.52
N TYR A 263 3.27 -30.43 -5.22
CA TYR A 263 3.48 -30.69 -6.66
C TYR A 263 3.65 -32.19 -6.97
N SER A 264 4.43 -32.90 -6.16
CA SER A 264 4.67 -34.33 -6.31
C SER A 264 3.37 -35.12 -6.18
N ALA A 265 2.52 -34.76 -5.20
CA ALA A 265 1.17 -35.32 -5.08
C ALA A 265 0.29 -34.93 -6.28
N TRP A 266 0.16 -33.64 -6.58
CA TRP A 266 -0.69 -33.08 -7.64
C TRP A 266 -0.43 -33.66 -9.03
N SER A 267 0.85 -33.94 -9.33
CA SER A 267 1.28 -34.52 -10.61
C SER A 267 1.22 -36.04 -10.66
N SER A 268 0.98 -36.73 -9.53
CA SER A 268 0.97 -38.18 -9.43
C SER A 268 -0.21 -38.85 -10.15
N ALA A 269 -0.06 -40.14 -10.46
CA ALA A 269 -1.10 -40.90 -11.13
C ALA A 269 -2.41 -41.00 -10.32
N ASN A 270 -2.28 -41.06 -8.99
CA ASN A 270 -3.35 -41.35 -8.04
C ASN A 270 -4.02 -40.09 -7.49
N PHE A 271 -3.53 -38.90 -7.83
CA PHE A 271 -4.16 -37.65 -7.41
C PHE A 271 -5.30 -37.26 -8.36
N PRO A 272 -6.45 -36.80 -7.83
CA PRO A 272 -7.57 -36.35 -8.65
C PRO A 272 -7.16 -35.24 -9.61
N ARG A 273 -7.59 -35.34 -10.88
CA ARG A 273 -7.39 -34.24 -11.83
C ARG A 273 -8.45 -33.18 -11.58
N MET A 274 -8.03 -32.06 -11.01
CA MET A 274 -8.86 -30.92 -10.67
C MET A 274 -8.15 -29.63 -11.06
N ILE A 275 -8.91 -28.54 -11.16
CA ILE A 275 -8.38 -27.18 -11.33
C ILE A 275 -8.48 -26.48 -9.98
N ALA A 276 -7.46 -25.71 -9.62
CA ALA A 276 -7.56 -24.77 -8.49
C ALA A 276 -7.43 -23.34 -9.00
N VAL A 277 -8.21 -22.42 -8.43
CA VAL A 277 -8.28 -21.03 -8.87
C VAL A 277 -8.20 -20.12 -7.66
N THR A 278 -7.28 -19.15 -7.69
CA THR A 278 -7.28 -18.01 -6.78
C THR A 278 -7.63 -16.76 -7.59
N PHE A 279 -8.62 -16.00 -7.14
CA PHE A 279 -9.00 -14.76 -7.82
C PHE A 279 -8.07 -13.61 -7.45
N GLN A 280 -7.73 -12.79 -8.45
CA GLN A 280 -7.06 -11.51 -8.29
C GLN A 280 -8.09 -10.41 -8.50
N HIS A 281 -8.31 -9.59 -7.50
CA HIS A 281 -9.39 -8.60 -7.51
C HIS A 281 -8.86 -7.24 -7.07
N PRO A 282 -7.83 -6.70 -7.78
CA PRO A 282 -7.28 -5.40 -7.47
C PRO A 282 -8.42 -4.37 -7.50
N THR A 283 -8.49 -3.58 -6.44
CA THR A 283 -9.64 -2.74 -6.13
C THR A 283 -9.13 -1.44 -5.51
N PRO A 284 -9.83 -0.30 -5.65
CA PRO A 284 -9.40 0.97 -5.05
C PRO A 284 -9.38 1.00 -3.52
N TYR A 285 -10.06 0.07 -2.84
CA TYR A 285 -10.08 -0.05 -1.38
C TYR A 285 -9.22 -1.23 -0.91
N PHE A 286 -9.55 -1.88 0.21
CA PHE A 286 -8.80 -2.99 0.75
C PHE A 286 -8.76 -4.19 -0.22
N ASP A 287 -7.64 -4.92 -0.25
CA ASP A 287 -7.22 -5.77 -1.37
C ASP A 287 -8.10 -7.00 -1.66
N ASP A 288 -9.09 -7.32 -0.81
CA ASP A 288 -10.06 -8.40 -1.02
C ASP A 288 -11.52 -7.93 -1.10
N SER A 289 -11.74 -6.62 -1.21
CA SER A 289 -13.07 -6.01 -1.04
C SER A 289 -14.11 -6.43 -2.08
N TYR A 290 -13.74 -6.92 -3.27
CA TYR A 290 -14.72 -7.44 -4.24
C TYR A 290 -15.20 -8.86 -3.94
N ALA A 291 -14.53 -9.59 -3.04
CA ALA A 291 -14.90 -10.96 -2.69
C ALA A 291 -15.74 -11.04 -1.41
N VAL A 292 -15.88 -9.94 -0.69
CA VAL A 292 -16.65 -9.84 0.55
C VAL A 292 -17.71 -8.75 0.43
N ASN A 293 -18.75 -8.84 1.25
CA ASN A 293 -19.75 -7.78 1.35
C ASN A 293 -19.13 -6.54 2.03
N SER A 294 -18.56 -5.66 1.23
CA SER A 294 -17.89 -4.43 1.63
C SER A 294 -18.66 -3.21 1.15
N ALA A 295 -18.30 -2.02 1.66
CA ALA A 295 -18.93 -0.75 1.31
C ALA A 295 -18.62 -0.23 -0.12
N ASN A 296 -18.17 -1.12 -1.02
CA ASN A 296 -17.88 -0.80 -2.43
C ASN A 296 -19.09 -0.20 -3.15
#